data_AF-A0ABF7QAF4-F1
#
_entry.id   AF-A0ABF7QAF4-F1
#
_cell.length_a   1.000
_cell.length_b   1.000
_cell.length_c   1.000
_cell.angle_alpha   90.00
_cell.angle_beta   90.00
_cell.angle_gamma   90.00
#
_symmetry.space_group_name_H-M   'P 1'
#
loop_
_entity.id
_entity.type
_entity.pdbx_description
1 polymer ?
#
loop_
_entity_poly.entity_id
_entity_poly.type
_entity_poly.pdbx_seq_one_letter_code
_entity_poly.pdbx_strand_id
1 'polypeptide(L)' 'MNFFVAGPTGDGDEAQKLRDRARRTVYEMAARECDLLREVLAKDCRMESVSTNINRQYGQQQQEGFNVNGAMNFQISIK' A
#
# COMPACT_ATOMS: atom_id res chain seq x y z
N MET A 1 -3.09 6.09 2.21
CA MET A 1 -1.61 6.04 2.11
C MET A 1 -1.18 6.24 0.67
N ASN A 2 -0.10 6.95 0.43
CA ASN A 2 0.46 7.15 -0.91
C ASN A 2 1.98 6.98 -0.86
N PHE A 3 2.55 6.17 -1.74
CA PHE A 3 4.00 6.00 -1.86
C PHE A 3 4.41 5.64 -3.29
N PHE A 4 5.68 5.92 -3.61
CA PHE A 4 6.25 5.67 -4.92
C PHE A 4 7.25 4.51 -4.86
N VAL A 5 7.21 3.64 -5.87
CA VAL A 5 8.16 2.55 -6.04
C VAL A 5 8.90 2.77 -7.35
N ALA A 6 10.16 3.19 -7.26
CA ALA A 6 11.04 3.35 -8.42
C ALA A 6 11.38 1.99 -9.03
N GLY A 7 11.39 1.92 -10.37
CA GLY A 7 11.79 0.72 -11.11
C GLY A 7 11.08 0.61 -12.45
N PRO A 8 11.36 -0.46 -13.22
CA PRO A 8 10.82 -0.62 -14.57
C PRO A 8 9.29 -0.68 -14.57
N THR A 9 8.66 0.10 -15.44
CA THR A 9 7.18 0.20 -15.57
C THR A 9 6.63 -0.38 -16.86
N GLY A 10 7.49 -0.92 -17.72
CA GLY A 10 7.11 -1.63 -18.94
C GLY A 10 6.30 -2.90 -18.67
N ASP A 11 6.08 -3.71 -19.70
CA ASP A 11 5.22 -4.90 -19.59
C ASP A 11 5.99 -6.21 -19.31
N GLY A 12 7.25 -6.11 -18.88
CA GLY A 12 8.09 -7.26 -18.55
C GLY A 12 7.86 -7.81 -17.13
N ASP A 13 8.39 -9.01 -16.88
CA ASP A 13 8.28 -9.71 -15.59
C ASP A 13 8.73 -8.86 -14.39
N GLU A 14 9.74 -8.01 -14.57
CA GLU A 14 10.25 -7.14 -13.51
C GLU A 14 9.23 -6.08 -13.08
N ALA A 15 8.44 -5.55 -14.02
CA ALA A 15 7.38 -4.59 -13.70
C ALA A 15 6.21 -5.26 -12.97
N GLN A 16 5.88 -6.50 -13.34
CA GLN A 16 4.88 -7.30 -12.62
C GLN A 16 5.33 -7.59 -11.19
N LYS A 17 6.58 -8.06 -10.99
CA LYS A 17 7.16 -8.26 -9.66
C LYS A 17 7.15 -6.97 -8.84
N LEU A 18 7.40 -5.82 -9.46
CA LEU A 18 7.39 -4.52 -8.78
C LEU A 18 5.98 -4.13 -8.34
N ARG A 19 4.95 -4.37 -9.17
CA ARG A 19 3.53 -4.17 -8.82
C ARG A 19 3.10 -5.09 -7.69
N ASP A 20 3.48 -6.36 -7.73
CA ASP A 20 3.14 -7.34 -6.69
C ASP A 20 3.80 -6.99 -5.36
N ARG A 21 5.07 -6.55 -5.40
CA ARG A 21 5.78 -6.04 -4.23
C ARG A 21 5.09 -4.81 -3.66
N ALA A 22 4.73 -3.84 -4.48
CA ALA A 22 3.97 -2.66 -4.08
C ALA A 22 2.66 -3.04 -3.38
N ARG A 23 1.91 -3.99 -3.96
CA ARG A 23 0.66 -4.48 -3.38
C ARG A 23 0.88 -5.17 -2.03
N ARG A 24 1.90 -6.01 -1.91
CA ARG A 24 2.27 -6.67 -0.65
C ARG A 24 2.61 -5.65 0.43
N THR A 25 3.38 -4.61 0.10
CA THR A 25 3.71 -3.53 1.03
C THR A 25 2.45 -2.86 1.59
N VAL A 26 1.43 -2.62 0.77
CA VAL A 26 0.15 -2.05 1.25
C VAL A 26 -0.51 -2.96 2.28
N TYR A 27 -0.59 -4.26 2.03
CA TYR A 27 -1.17 -5.20 2.98
C TYR A 27 -0.38 -5.30 4.28
N GLU A 28 0.96 -5.30 4.20
CA GLU A 28 1.81 -5.30 5.39
C GLU A 28 1.65 -4.02 6.21
N MET A 29 1.50 -2.86 5.55
CA MET A 29 1.19 -1.60 6.24
C MET A 29 -0.20 -1.63 6.86
N ALA A 30 -1.19 -2.18 6.17
CA ALA A 30 -2.53 -2.35 6.71
C ALA A 30 -2.56 -3.22 7.96
N ALA A 31 -1.80 -4.31 7.97
CA ALA A 31 -1.69 -5.20 9.13
C ALA A 31 -1.08 -4.47 10.34
N ARG A 32 0.05 -3.77 10.12
CA ARG A 32 0.74 -3.00 11.17
C ARG A 32 -0.11 -1.87 11.75
N GLU A 33 -0.97 -1.25 10.95
CA GLU A 33 -1.85 -0.18 11.44
C GLU A 33 -2.79 -0.68 12.54
N CYS A 34 -3.33 -1.90 12.42
CA CYS A 34 -4.14 -2.47 13.48
C CYS A 34 -3.36 -2.71 14.78
N ASP A 35 -2.10 -3.12 14.70
CA ASP A 35 -1.25 -3.30 15.88
C ASP A 35 -1.04 -1.97 16.60
N LEU A 36 -0.74 -0.92 15.85
CA LEU A 36 -0.58 0.44 16.39
C LEU A 36 -1.89 0.96 17.01
N LEU A 37 -3.02 0.78 16.33
CA LEU A 37 -4.33 1.19 16.88
C LEU A 37 -4.61 0.48 18.19
N ARG A 38 -4.31 -0.82 18.30
CA ARG A 38 -4.51 -1.61 19.52
C ARG A 38 -3.60 -1.19 20.66
N GLU A 39 -2.37 -0.82 20.35
CA GLU A 39 -1.44 -0.28 21.33
C GLU A 39 -1.96 1.05 21.91
N VAL A 40 -2.32 1.98 21.02
CA VAL A 40 -2.59 3.37 21.39
C VAL A 40 -4.00 3.56 21.99
N LEU A 41 -5.06 3.04 21.36
CA LEU A 41 -6.44 3.45 21.70
C LEU A 41 -7.52 2.35 21.60
N ALA A 42 -7.27 1.28 20.84
CA ALA A 42 -8.25 0.25 20.56
C ALA A 42 -8.03 -0.99 21.44
N LYS A 43 -9.11 -1.60 21.94
CA LYS A 43 -9.11 -2.94 22.52
C LYS A 43 -8.98 -4.01 21.44
N ASP A 44 -9.66 -3.79 20.31
CA ASP A 44 -9.67 -4.70 19.16
C ASP A 44 -9.66 -3.93 17.84
N CYS A 45 -9.07 -4.52 16.80
CA CYS A 45 -8.99 -3.96 15.46
C CYS A 45 -9.18 -5.06 14.40
N ARG A 46 -10.14 -4.84 13.50
CA ARG A 46 -10.42 -5.70 12.35
C ARG A 46 -10.29 -4.88 11.06
N MET A 47 -9.60 -5.45 10.09
CA MET A 47 -9.52 -4.90 8.74
C MET A 47 -10.82 -5.22 7.98
N GLU A 48 -11.54 -4.18 7.54
CA GLU A 48 -12.79 -4.34 6.77
C GLU A 48 -12.52 -4.40 5.27
N SER A 49 -11.70 -3.47 4.77
CA SER A 49 -11.39 -3.40 3.34
C SER A 49 -10.03 -2.77 3.12
N VAL A 50 -9.29 -3.29 2.13
CA VAL A 50 -8.08 -2.68 1.60
C VAL A 50 -8.24 -2.56 0.09
N SER A 51 -8.15 -1.34 -0.42
CA SER A 51 -8.08 -1.06 -1.85
C SER A 51 -6.71 -0.49 -2.20
N THR A 52 -6.22 -0.86 -3.38
CA THR A 52 -4.91 -0.42 -3.86
C THR A 52 -5.00 -0.05 -5.33
N ASN A 53 -4.63 1.19 -5.64
CA ASN A 53 -4.51 1.71 -6.99
C ASN A 53 -3.03 1.89 -7.32
N ILE A 54 -2.54 1.16 -8.32
CA ILE A 54 -1.13 1.18 -8.74
C ILE A 54 -1.06 1.77 -10.15
N ASN A 55 -0.66 3.04 -10.24
CA ASN A 55 -0.54 3.75 -11.50
C ASN A 55 0.91 3.80 -11.94
N ARG A 56 1.16 3.46 -13.21
CA ARG A 56 2.48 3.65 -13.82
C ARG A 56 2.75 5.15 -13.98
N GLN A 57 3.98 5.57 -13.70
CA GLN A 57 4.44 6.93 -13.88
C GLN A 57 5.71 6.89 -14.72
N TYR A 58 5.62 7.48 -15.92
CA TYR A 58 6.69 7.53 -16.90
C TYR A 58 6.64 8.90 -17.60
N GLY A 59 7.78 9.61 -17.65
CA GLY A 59 7.89 10.92 -18.29
C GLY A 59 9.31 11.48 -18.29
N GLN A 60 9.61 12.37 -19.24
CA GLN A 60 10.96 12.94 -19.53
C GLN A 60 11.68 13.61 -18.33
N GLN A 61 10.98 13.94 -17.25
CA GLN A 61 11.54 14.65 -16.09
C GLN A 61 11.32 13.94 -14.75
N GLN A 62 10.62 12.80 -14.73
CA GLN A 62 10.29 12.07 -13.50
C GLN A 62 10.79 10.64 -13.56
N GLN A 63 11.36 10.20 -12.44
CA GLN A 63 11.90 8.86 -12.29
C GLN A 63 10.83 7.82 -12.60
N GLU A 64 11.18 6.82 -13.41
CA GLU A 64 10.28 5.74 -13.78
C GLU A 64 9.89 4.92 -12.54
N GLY A 65 8.59 4.64 -12.40
CA GLY A 65 8.10 3.79 -11.33
C GLY A 65 6.58 3.76 -11.19
N PHE A 66 6.12 3.18 -10.09
CA PHE A 66 4.71 3.05 -9.75
C PHE A 66 4.32 3.99 -8.62
N ASN A 67 3.30 4.79 -8.85
CA ASN A 67 2.62 5.53 -7.80
C ASN A 67 1.52 4.66 -7.19
N VAL A 68 1.62 4.36 -5.90
CA VAL A 68 0.75 3.43 -5.18
C VAL A 68 -0.11 4.20 -4.20
N ASN A 69 -1.42 4.17 -4.43
CA ASN A 69 -2.41 4.79 -3.57
C ASN A 69 -3.23 3.69 -2.91
N GLY A 70 -3.02 3.50 -1.61
CA GLY A 70 -3.77 2.55 -0.79
C GLY A 70 -4.81 3.26 0.05
N ALA A 71 -6.03 2.71 0.12
CA ALA A 71 -7.03 3.09 1.11
C ALA A 71 -7.39 1.86 1.95
N MET A 72 -7.47 2.05 3.26
CA MET A 72 -7.62 0.99 4.23
C MET A 72 -8.69 1.43 5.22
N ASN A 73 -9.69 0.59 5.45
CA ASN A 73 -10.73 0.83 6.44
C ASN A 73 -10.63 -0.24 7.52
N PHE A 74 -10.70 0.22 8.77
CA PHE A 74 -10.60 -0.61 9.95
C PHE A 74 -11.82 -0.37 10.84
N GLN A 75 -12.35 -1.44 11.39
CA GLN A 75 -13.31 -1.41 12.47
C GLN A 75 -12.57 -1.63 13.78
N ILE A 76 -12.69 -0.69 14.71
CA ILE A 76 -12.03 -0.77 16.02
C ILE A 76 -13.02 -0.60 17.17
N SER A 77 -12.70 -1.23 18.31
CA SER A 77 -13.39 -0.98 19.58
C SER A 77 -12.45 -0.21 20.50
N ILE A 78 -12.87 0.94 21.03
CA ILE A 78 -12.04 1.80 21.90
C ILE A 78 -11.94 1.18 23.32
N LYS A 79 -10.85 1.49 24.04
CA LYS A 79 -10.62 1.07 25.44
C LYS A 79 -11.47 1.85 26.44
#